data_AF-A0A0L7R9W0-F1
#
_entry.id   AF-A0A0L7R9W0-F1
#
_cell.length_a   1.000
_cell.length_b   1.000
_cell.length_c   1.000
_cell.angle_alpha   90.00
_cell.angle_beta   90.00
_cell.angle_gamma   90.00
#
_symmetry.space_group_name_H-M   'P 1'
#
loop_
_entity.id
_entity.type
_entity.pdbx_description
1 polymer ?
#
loop_
_entity_poly.entity_id
_entity_poly.type
_entity_poly.pdbx_seq_one_letter_code
_entity_poly.pdbx_strand_id
1 'polypeptide(L)'
;MEENRKSRVILEEYGIPNASEYTHYQPQQDWNLHNFKKEFRIQVIRESEDERELEFDLIGYPVGFANAFRRVLLSEVPTMAIEKVYIINNTSLIQDEVLAHRLGLVPLRADPRLFEYPSPNAKDEDEVSDQDTLRYELKVSCTWNSQAPKDARRTSDMYKNSNVYSKDIKWVPIGRQAELYPQGTEQLGVLENDILVCKMRPGQEIHAFMHAVKGIGKDHAKFSPVATASYRLLPDIQLIKPVRGEMADRLKNCFSIGVIEVIEHKPGDPDSREARVKNARYDSCSRNVFQHEDLKGLWLNFTQEKSGIEAQLQDNQLVTLSQRDEWSKQKVHIAVYYEALCPDSRSFFIKQLLPTYHKIQDNIQIELIPYGKATTVNTESGYEFMCQHGPIECKANIIHACSIDILKNSSIQLEYISCMIKNNREPVNIMEICAKKMNVDYNPIFKCFVEDKGKELLAKYGELTNSLMPRISFIPTVILDGSAENQARILKNLLQEVCLHFKIMPEGCIL
;
A
#
# COMPACT_ATOMS: atom_id res chain seq x y z
N MET A 1 31.96 -23.35 -19.83
CA MET A 1 30.54 -23.46 -20.23
C MET A 1 29.74 -22.76 -19.15
N GLU A 2 29.58 -21.44 -19.27
CA GLU A 2 28.64 -20.71 -18.41
C GLU A 2 27.24 -21.11 -18.86
N GLU A 3 26.62 -22.01 -18.10
CA GLU A 3 25.20 -22.29 -18.24
C GLU A 3 24.44 -20.97 -18.14
N ASN A 4 23.55 -20.78 -19.10
CA ASN A 4 22.63 -19.67 -19.28
C ASN A 4 21.80 -19.49 -18.00
N ARG A 5 22.36 -18.84 -16.98
CA ARG A 5 21.74 -18.69 -15.66
C ARG A 5 20.51 -17.82 -15.87
N LYS A 6 19.32 -18.43 -15.79
CA LYS A 6 18.07 -17.68 -15.74
C LYS A 6 18.25 -16.59 -14.70
N SER A 7 18.06 -15.34 -15.11
CA SER A 7 18.01 -14.21 -14.19
C SER A 7 17.01 -14.59 -13.09
N ARG A 8 17.35 -14.29 -11.83
CA ARG A 8 16.52 -14.61 -10.64
C ARG A 8 16.59 -13.51 -9.59
N VAL A 9 15.49 -13.07 -8.98
CA VAL A 9 15.52 -12.14 -7.82
C VAL A 9 15.72 -12.92 -6.53
N ILE A 10 16.78 -12.63 -5.77
CA ILE A 10 17.20 -13.41 -4.59
C ILE A 10 16.65 -12.80 -3.31
N LEU A 11 15.98 -13.61 -2.47
CA LEU A 11 15.56 -13.17 -1.13
C LEU A 11 16.55 -13.70 -0.07
N GLU A 12 17.17 -12.77 0.64
CA GLU A 12 18.03 -13.05 1.80
C GLU A 12 17.32 -12.70 3.12
N GLU A 13 17.94 -13.06 4.25
CA GLU A 13 17.42 -12.76 5.60
C GLU A 13 17.21 -11.25 5.79
N TYR A 14 18.19 -10.44 5.40
CA TYR A 14 18.21 -8.99 5.66
C TYR A 14 17.99 -8.12 4.42
N GLY A 15 17.77 -8.72 3.24
CA GLY A 15 17.73 -7.94 2.00
C GLY A 15 17.33 -8.70 0.75
N ILE A 16 17.35 -7.99 -0.37
CA ILE A 16 17.13 -8.50 -1.73
C ILE A 16 18.24 -7.90 -2.59
N PRO A 17 19.44 -8.52 -2.63
CA PRO A 17 20.67 -7.87 -3.09
C PRO A 17 20.65 -7.46 -4.57
N ASN A 18 19.89 -8.17 -5.41
CA ASN A 18 19.85 -7.97 -6.85
C ASN A 18 18.52 -7.40 -7.38
N ALA A 19 17.77 -6.71 -6.52
CA ALA A 19 16.52 -6.05 -6.91
C ALA A 19 16.73 -5.00 -8.02
N SER A 20 17.84 -4.25 -7.97
CA SER A 20 18.17 -3.17 -8.92
C SER A 20 18.58 -3.68 -10.31
N GLU A 21 19.25 -4.83 -10.38
CA GLU A 21 19.62 -5.49 -11.65
C GLU A 21 18.39 -5.91 -12.47
N TYR A 22 17.24 -5.96 -11.80
CA TYR A 22 15.96 -6.44 -12.32
C TYR A 22 14.97 -5.36 -12.69
N THR A 23 15.17 -4.14 -12.19
CA THR A 23 14.42 -2.94 -12.57
C THR A 23 15.01 -2.27 -13.80
N HIS A 24 16.33 -2.41 -14.01
CA HIS A 24 17.01 -1.92 -15.20
C HIS A 24 16.91 -2.93 -16.35
N TYR A 25 16.42 -2.46 -17.49
CA TYR A 25 16.45 -3.21 -18.75
C TYR A 25 17.92 -3.46 -19.09
N GLN A 26 18.45 -4.65 -18.80
CA GLN A 26 19.82 -5.00 -19.18
C GLN A 26 19.90 -5.08 -20.72
N PRO A 27 20.69 -4.23 -21.37
CA PRO A 27 20.85 -4.24 -22.83
C PRO A 27 21.87 -5.33 -23.19
N GLN A 28 21.56 -6.60 -22.90
CA GLN A 28 22.46 -7.70 -23.27
C GLN A 28 22.12 -8.33 -24.63
N GLN A 29 20.95 -8.03 -25.21
CA GLN A 29 20.59 -8.42 -26.58
C GLN A 29 19.80 -7.32 -27.27
N ASP A 30 20.08 -7.12 -28.57
CA ASP A 30 19.20 -6.36 -29.45
C ASP A 30 17.79 -6.96 -29.39
N TRP A 31 16.80 -6.12 -29.09
CA TRP A 31 15.42 -6.58 -28.98
C TRP A 31 14.94 -7.19 -30.30
N ASN A 32 14.36 -8.39 -30.24
CA ASN A 32 13.84 -9.09 -31.40
C ASN A 32 12.42 -9.61 -31.16
N LEU A 33 11.47 -9.17 -32.00
CA LEU A 33 10.06 -9.56 -31.92
C LEU A 33 9.83 -11.07 -32.05
N HIS A 34 10.64 -11.77 -32.86
CA HIS A 34 10.52 -13.21 -33.05
C HIS A 34 10.87 -13.98 -31.76
N ASN A 35 11.96 -13.57 -31.09
CA ASN A 35 12.36 -14.15 -29.80
C ASN A 35 11.31 -13.85 -28.73
N PHE A 36 10.84 -12.59 -28.66
CA PHE A 36 9.78 -12.21 -27.73
C PHE A 36 8.50 -13.03 -27.91
N LYS A 37 8.03 -13.22 -29.16
CA LYS A 37 6.84 -14.04 -29.44
C LYS A 37 7.00 -15.52 -29.06
N LYS A 38 8.23 -16.05 -29.07
CA LYS A 38 8.51 -17.44 -28.70
C LYS A 38 8.54 -17.65 -27.19
N GLU A 39 9.00 -16.64 -26.45
CA GLU A 39 9.14 -16.66 -24.99
C GLU A 39 7.87 -16.20 -24.27
N PHE A 40 7.15 -15.23 -24.82
CA PHE A 40 5.95 -14.68 -24.23
C PHE A 40 4.81 -15.71 -24.20
N ARG A 41 4.29 -16.01 -23.01
CA ARG A 41 3.18 -16.93 -22.81
C ARG A 41 2.25 -16.41 -21.73
N ILE A 42 0.96 -16.64 -21.93
CA ILE A 42 -0.08 -16.38 -20.94
C ILE A 42 -0.69 -17.71 -20.54
N GLN A 43 -0.78 -17.97 -19.24
CA GLN A 43 -1.43 -19.17 -18.72
C GLN A 43 -2.49 -18.76 -17.69
N VAL A 44 -3.76 -19.00 -17.99
CA VAL A 44 -4.84 -18.81 -17.02
C VAL A 44 -4.80 -19.96 -16.03
N ILE A 45 -4.71 -19.64 -14.75
CA ILE A 45 -4.60 -20.60 -13.65
C ILE A 45 -5.97 -20.85 -13.05
N ARG A 46 -6.71 -19.76 -12.80
CA ARG A 46 -8.03 -19.81 -12.18
C ARG A 46 -8.88 -18.68 -12.73
N GLU A 47 -10.12 -19.02 -13.04
CA GLU A 47 -11.20 -18.08 -13.32
C GLU A 47 -12.32 -18.47 -12.36
N SER A 48 -12.87 -17.51 -11.64
CA SER A 48 -13.96 -17.81 -10.71
C SER A 48 -15.25 -18.09 -11.48
N GLU A 49 -16.14 -18.92 -10.91
CA GLU A 49 -17.41 -19.29 -11.55
C GLU A 49 -18.35 -18.09 -11.76
N ASP A 50 -18.18 -17.03 -10.97
CA ASP A 50 -18.92 -15.78 -11.07
C ASP A 50 -18.26 -14.74 -12.00
N GLU A 51 -17.17 -15.10 -12.67
CA GLU A 51 -16.40 -14.26 -13.61
C GLU A 51 -15.84 -12.96 -12.98
N ARG A 52 -15.75 -12.91 -11.64
CA ARG A 52 -15.26 -11.75 -10.89
C ARG A 52 -13.77 -11.76 -10.58
N GLU A 53 -13.14 -12.94 -10.61
CA GLU A 53 -11.72 -13.10 -10.31
C GLU A 53 -11.00 -13.83 -11.45
N LEU A 54 -9.82 -13.33 -11.82
CA LEU A 54 -8.97 -13.94 -12.83
C LEU A 54 -7.52 -14.00 -12.33
N GLU A 55 -6.99 -15.22 -12.21
CA GLU A 55 -5.59 -15.48 -11.90
C GLU A 55 -4.87 -16.04 -13.13
N PHE A 56 -3.79 -15.39 -13.56
CA PHE A 56 -3.02 -15.84 -14.71
C PHE A 56 -1.53 -15.51 -14.59
N ASP A 57 -0.71 -16.30 -15.28
CA ASP A 57 0.71 -16.07 -15.39
C ASP A 57 1.03 -15.33 -16.69
N LEU A 58 1.85 -14.29 -16.57
CA LEU A 58 2.58 -13.70 -17.69
C LEU A 58 4.04 -14.12 -17.64
N ILE A 59 4.45 -14.98 -18.58
CA ILE A 59 5.79 -15.54 -18.68
C ILE A 59 6.54 -14.86 -19.84
N GLY A 60 7.84 -14.59 -19.67
CA GLY A 60 8.67 -14.01 -20.73
C GLY A 60 8.45 -12.51 -20.95
N TYR A 61 7.97 -11.80 -19.93
CA TYR A 61 7.58 -10.39 -20.03
C TYR A 61 8.40 -9.47 -19.11
N PRO A 62 8.74 -8.22 -19.49
CA PRO A 62 9.44 -7.30 -18.59
C PRO A 62 8.52 -6.75 -17.48
N VAL A 63 9.06 -6.60 -16.26
CA VAL A 63 8.31 -6.15 -15.06
C VAL A 63 7.69 -4.76 -15.24
N GLY A 64 8.40 -3.85 -15.93
CA GLY A 64 7.91 -2.49 -16.16
C GLY A 64 6.56 -2.44 -16.88
N PHE A 65 6.32 -3.37 -17.81
CA PHE A 65 5.04 -3.45 -18.48
C PHE A 65 3.95 -4.11 -17.63
N ALA A 66 4.28 -5.13 -16.83
CA ALA A 66 3.32 -5.71 -15.88
C ALA A 66 2.81 -4.64 -14.90
N ASN A 67 3.71 -3.78 -14.41
CA ASN A 67 3.33 -2.63 -13.60
C ASN A 67 2.52 -1.59 -14.39
N ALA A 68 2.78 -1.40 -15.68
CA ALA A 68 1.97 -0.53 -16.53
C ALA A 68 0.52 -1.04 -16.63
N PHE A 69 0.31 -2.33 -16.92
CA PHE A 69 -1.03 -2.93 -16.93
C PHE A 69 -1.73 -2.79 -15.59
N ARG A 70 -1.03 -3.10 -14.49
CA ARG A 70 -1.57 -2.93 -13.13
C ARG A 70 -2.06 -1.49 -12.88
N ARG A 71 -1.27 -0.48 -13.27
CA ARG A 71 -1.64 0.94 -13.11
C ARG A 71 -2.81 1.34 -13.98
N VAL A 72 -2.85 0.89 -15.24
CA VAL A 72 -3.96 1.15 -16.16
C VAL A 72 -5.25 0.57 -15.62
N LEU A 73 -5.24 -0.69 -15.15
CA LEU A 73 -6.40 -1.36 -14.55
C LEU A 73 -6.94 -0.60 -13.33
N LEU A 74 -6.06 -0.06 -12.48
CA LEU A 74 -6.47 0.67 -11.27
C LEU A 74 -6.97 2.10 -11.53
N SER A 75 -6.51 2.76 -12.59
CA SER A 75 -6.65 4.23 -12.69
C SER A 75 -7.10 4.78 -14.04
N GLU A 76 -6.94 4.04 -15.15
CA GLU A 76 -7.22 4.58 -16.49
C GLU A 76 -8.34 3.85 -17.23
N VAL A 77 -8.72 2.64 -16.80
CA VAL A 77 -9.89 1.96 -17.35
C VAL A 77 -11.17 2.64 -16.84
N PRO A 78 -12.04 3.15 -17.73
CA PRO A 78 -13.21 3.90 -17.31
C PRO A 78 -14.37 3.01 -16.87
N THR A 79 -15.20 3.54 -15.97
CA THR A 79 -16.44 2.90 -15.50
C THR A 79 -17.57 3.94 -15.37
N MET A 80 -18.80 3.46 -15.18
CA MET A 80 -19.95 4.28 -14.82
C MET A 80 -20.12 4.31 -13.31
N ALA A 81 -20.13 5.49 -12.70
CA ALA A 81 -20.40 5.65 -11.27
C ALA A 81 -21.26 6.89 -10.99
N ILE A 82 -21.95 6.90 -9.85
CA ILE A 82 -22.81 8.00 -9.43
C ILE A 82 -21.95 9.22 -9.05
N GLU A 83 -22.22 10.35 -9.69
CA GLU A 83 -21.52 11.62 -9.48
C GLU A 83 -22.39 12.62 -8.76
N LYS A 84 -23.60 12.87 -9.27
CA LYS A 84 -24.53 13.85 -8.70
C LYS A 84 -25.68 13.13 -8.01
N VAL A 85 -26.03 13.60 -6.82
CA VAL A 85 -27.18 13.12 -6.04
C VAL A 85 -28.07 14.31 -5.70
N TYR A 86 -29.29 14.29 -6.23
CA TYR A 86 -30.33 15.28 -6.02
C TYR A 86 -31.30 14.78 -4.97
N ILE A 87 -31.18 15.29 -3.75
CA ILE A 87 -32.00 14.88 -2.62
C ILE A 87 -33.26 15.75 -2.60
N ILE A 88 -34.43 15.11 -2.70
CA ILE A 88 -35.73 15.79 -2.62
C ILE A 88 -36.19 15.84 -1.17
N ASN A 89 -36.08 14.71 -0.48
CA ASN A 89 -36.37 14.62 0.95
C ASN A 89 -35.48 13.55 1.58
N ASN A 90 -34.80 13.91 2.67
CA ASN A 90 -34.09 12.96 3.53
C ASN A 90 -34.42 13.29 4.99
N THR A 91 -35.23 12.43 5.61
CA THR A 91 -35.54 12.50 7.05
C THR A 91 -34.88 11.37 7.83
N SER A 92 -33.94 10.66 7.21
CA SER A 92 -33.14 9.63 7.86
C SER A 92 -32.09 10.25 8.80
N LEU A 93 -31.40 9.40 9.55
CA LEU A 93 -30.37 9.86 10.49
C LEU A 93 -29.03 10.17 9.78
N ILE A 94 -28.83 9.67 8.56
CA ILE A 94 -27.59 9.88 7.80
C ILE A 94 -27.68 11.24 7.11
N GLN A 95 -26.64 12.05 7.31
CA GLN A 95 -26.51 13.35 6.66
C GLN A 95 -26.40 13.21 5.14
N ASP A 96 -26.90 14.21 4.43
CA ASP A 96 -27.02 14.23 2.97
C ASP A 96 -25.69 13.98 2.26
N GLU A 97 -24.61 14.62 2.72
CA GLU A 97 -23.28 14.47 2.14
C GLU A 97 -22.71 13.05 2.34
N VAL A 98 -23.00 12.44 3.49
CA VAL A 98 -22.56 11.07 3.79
C VAL A 98 -23.37 10.07 2.98
N LEU A 99 -24.68 10.29 2.84
CA LEU A 99 -25.55 9.48 1.99
C LEU A 99 -25.11 9.55 0.53
N ALA A 100 -24.86 10.76 0.01
CA ALA A 100 -24.40 10.97 -1.36
C ALA A 100 -23.05 10.29 -1.63
N HIS A 101 -22.10 10.41 -0.70
CA HIS A 101 -20.81 9.73 -0.80
C HIS A 101 -20.97 8.20 -0.83
N ARG A 102 -21.84 7.63 0.01
CA ARG A 102 -22.11 6.18 0.01
C ARG A 102 -22.75 5.72 -1.31
N LEU A 103 -23.71 6.48 -1.83
CA LEU A 103 -24.35 6.19 -3.12
C LEU A 103 -23.34 6.26 -4.27
N GLY A 104 -22.41 7.22 -4.23
CA GLY A 104 -21.31 7.34 -5.19
C GLY A 104 -20.40 6.12 -5.30
N LEU A 105 -20.29 5.32 -4.22
CA LEU A 105 -19.44 4.13 -4.16
C LEU A 105 -20.17 2.83 -4.52
N VAL A 106 -21.47 2.87 -4.85
CA VAL A 106 -22.21 1.67 -5.27
C VAL A 106 -21.83 1.34 -6.72
N PRO A 107 -21.26 0.15 -6.99
CA PRO A 107 -20.89 -0.23 -8.35
C PRO A 107 -22.14 -0.48 -9.21
N LEU A 108 -22.08 -0.05 -10.46
CA LEU A 108 -23.15 -0.19 -11.46
C LEU A 108 -22.79 -1.25 -12.50
N ARG A 109 -23.78 -1.97 -13.04
CA ARG A 109 -23.57 -2.97 -14.12
C ARG A 109 -23.37 -2.35 -15.51
N ALA A 110 -23.62 -1.05 -15.66
CA ALA A 110 -23.63 -0.38 -16.94
C ALA A 110 -22.27 -0.48 -17.65
N ASP A 111 -22.29 -0.93 -18.90
CA ASP A 111 -21.09 -1.02 -19.73
C ASP A 111 -20.62 0.39 -20.16
N PRO A 112 -19.44 0.86 -19.69
CA PRO A 112 -18.95 2.21 -19.96
C PRO A 112 -18.61 2.43 -21.44
N ARG A 113 -18.51 1.39 -22.27
CA ARG A 113 -18.24 1.52 -23.71
C ARG A 113 -19.43 2.08 -24.50
N LEU A 114 -20.63 1.94 -23.95
CA LEU A 114 -21.88 2.39 -24.57
C LEU A 114 -22.17 3.88 -24.35
N PHE A 115 -21.41 4.52 -23.46
CA PHE A 115 -21.61 5.90 -23.05
C PHE A 115 -20.40 6.77 -23.36
N GLU A 116 -20.67 8.03 -23.71
CA GLU A 116 -19.65 9.04 -23.94
C GLU A 116 -19.22 9.70 -22.61
N TYR A 117 -18.10 10.43 -22.64
CA TYR A 117 -17.73 11.27 -21.50
C TYR A 117 -18.60 12.53 -21.47
N PRO A 118 -18.97 13.03 -20.28
CA PRO A 118 -19.73 14.27 -20.18
C PRO A 118 -18.94 15.45 -20.78
N SER A 119 -19.66 16.35 -21.46
CA SER A 119 -19.04 17.52 -22.09
C SER A 119 -18.47 18.48 -21.03
N PRO A 120 -17.19 18.89 -21.13
CA PRO A 120 -16.59 19.85 -20.19
C PRO A 120 -17.20 21.26 -20.31
N ASN A 121 -17.97 21.53 -21.36
CA ASN A 121 -18.58 22.83 -21.66
C ASN A 121 -20.10 22.86 -21.42
N ALA A 122 -20.69 21.84 -20.77
CA ALA A 122 -22.09 21.88 -20.37
C ALA A 122 -22.27 23.02 -19.36
N LYS A 123 -22.81 24.16 -19.84
CA LYS A 123 -22.94 25.41 -19.07
C LYS A 123 -24.08 25.37 -18.05
N ASP A 124 -24.98 24.41 -18.20
CA ASP A 124 -26.04 24.12 -17.25
C ASP A 124 -25.77 22.74 -16.65
N GLU A 125 -25.67 22.69 -15.32
CA GLU A 125 -25.39 21.49 -14.55
C GLU A 125 -26.47 20.39 -14.67
N ASP A 126 -27.57 20.70 -15.36
CA ASP A 126 -28.81 19.91 -15.50
C ASP A 126 -29.14 19.47 -16.93
N GLU A 127 -28.32 19.81 -17.94
CA GLU A 127 -28.50 19.23 -19.29
C GLU A 127 -28.01 17.78 -19.30
N VAL A 128 -28.96 16.87 -19.09
CA VAL A 128 -28.72 15.43 -19.10
C VAL A 128 -28.94 14.89 -20.52
N SER A 129 -27.89 14.30 -21.11
CA SER A 129 -28.01 13.60 -22.39
C SER A 129 -28.27 12.12 -22.17
N ASP A 130 -29.00 11.50 -23.10
CA ASP A 130 -29.23 10.07 -23.10
C ASP A 130 -27.99 9.25 -23.52
N GLN A 131 -26.94 9.93 -24.00
CA GLN A 131 -25.67 9.32 -24.44
C GLN A 131 -24.53 9.35 -23.41
N ASP A 132 -24.56 10.27 -22.44
CA ASP A 132 -23.48 10.46 -21.47
C ASP A 132 -23.86 10.11 -20.02
N THR A 133 -25.16 10.10 -19.72
CA THR A 133 -25.65 10.04 -18.34
C THR A 133 -26.72 8.97 -18.14
N LEU A 134 -26.62 8.26 -17.03
CA LEU A 134 -27.64 7.35 -16.52
C LEU A 134 -28.31 7.94 -15.29
N ARG A 135 -29.63 7.79 -15.18
CA ARG A 135 -30.38 8.26 -14.02
C ARG A 135 -30.93 7.11 -13.20
N TYR A 136 -30.87 7.29 -11.88
CA TYR A 136 -31.41 6.37 -10.90
C TYR A 136 -32.30 7.10 -9.90
N GLU A 137 -33.26 6.39 -9.31
CA GLU A 137 -34.14 6.86 -8.25
C GLU A 137 -34.04 5.94 -7.04
N LEU A 138 -33.89 6.54 -5.86
CA LEU A 138 -34.04 5.88 -4.57
C LEU A 138 -35.23 6.52 -3.85
N LYS A 139 -36.29 5.73 -3.64
CA LYS A 139 -37.51 6.20 -2.96
C LYS A 139 -38.01 5.15 -1.98
N VAL A 140 -37.74 5.37 -0.69
CA VAL A 140 -38.06 4.41 0.37
C VAL A 140 -38.60 5.13 1.60
N SER A 141 -39.73 4.66 2.12
CA SER A 141 -40.31 5.10 3.38
C SER A 141 -40.39 3.93 4.36
N CYS A 142 -39.95 4.15 5.60
CA CYS A 142 -39.98 3.14 6.66
C CYS A 142 -41.33 3.19 7.39
N THR A 143 -41.95 2.03 7.61
CA THR A 143 -43.25 1.92 8.28
C THR A 143 -43.27 0.80 9.32
N TRP A 144 -44.23 0.86 10.24
CA TRP A 144 -44.48 -0.22 11.19
C TRP A 144 -45.00 -1.46 10.46
N ASN A 145 -44.49 -2.63 10.82
CA ASN A 145 -45.03 -3.88 10.32
C ASN A 145 -46.23 -4.32 11.18
N SER A 146 -47.44 -4.16 10.64
CA SER A 146 -48.68 -4.57 11.32
C SER A 146 -48.79 -6.08 11.57
N GLN A 147 -47.98 -6.90 10.89
CA GLN A 147 -47.94 -8.35 11.02
C GLN A 147 -46.80 -8.83 11.94
N ALA A 148 -46.09 -7.93 12.61
CA ALA A 148 -44.97 -8.28 13.48
C ALA A 148 -45.44 -9.15 14.66
N PRO A 149 -44.74 -10.25 14.99
CA PRO A 149 -44.96 -10.99 16.24
C PRO A 149 -44.86 -10.08 17.47
N LYS A 150 -45.69 -10.31 18.49
CA LYS A 150 -45.73 -9.46 19.71
C LYS A 150 -44.42 -9.52 20.52
N ASP A 151 -43.65 -10.57 20.34
CA ASP A 151 -42.35 -10.83 20.96
C ASP A 151 -41.16 -10.52 20.04
N ALA A 152 -41.41 -9.93 18.86
CA ALA A 152 -40.37 -9.60 17.90
C ALA A 152 -39.34 -8.63 18.50
N ARG A 153 -38.08 -9.07 18.56
CA ARG A 153 -36.93 -8.26 19.01
C ARG A 153 -36.05 -7.77 17.86
N ARG A 154 -36.21 -8.35 16.66
CA ARG A 154 -35.43 -7.96 15.48
C ARG A 154 -36.13 -6.83 14.75
N THR A 155 -35.36 -5.80 14.42
CA THR A 155 -35.83 -4.63 13.67
C THR A 155 -36.37 -4.97 12.28
N SER A 156 -35.93 -6.08 11.67
CA SER A 156 -36.45 -6.59 10.39
C SER A 156 -37.90 -7.07 10.48
N ASP A 157 -38.30 -7.57 11.65
CA ASP A 157 -39.60 -8.20 11.85
C ASP A 157 -40.62 -7.13 12.28
N MET A 158 -40.14 -6.16 13.06
CA MET A 158 -40.93 -5.04 13.60
C MET A 158 -41.26 -3.96 12.56
N TYR A 159 -40.38 -3.74 11.57
CA TYR A 159 -40.46 -2.60 10.66
C TYR A 159 -40.32 -3.05 9.21
N LYS A 160 -41.09 -2.44 8.31
CA LYS A 160 -40.91 -2.58 6.86
C LYS A 160 -39.93 -1.51 6.38
N ASN A 161 -38.98 -1.93 5.54
CA ASN A 161 -37.95 -1.06 4.94
C ASN A 161 -37.08 -0.32 5.97
N SER A 162 -36.79 -0.95 7.11
CA SER A 162 -35.87 -0.40 8.10
C SER A 162 -34.41 -0.44 7.67
N ASN A 163 -34.05 -1.31 6.73
CA ASN A 163 -32.76 -1.34 6.08
C ASN A 163 -32.97 -1.02 4.60
N VAL A 164 -32.29 0.01 4.10
CA VAL A 164 -32.27 0.41 2.69
C VAL A 164 -31.05 -0.22 2.05
N TYR A 165 -31.27 -1.00 1.00
CA TYR A 165 -30.23 -1.73 0.27
C TYR A 165 -30.03 -1.17 -1.14
N SER A 166 -28.91 -1.48 -1.77
CA SER A 166 -28.62 -1.06 -3.15
C SER A 166 -29.66 -1.53 -4.17
N LYS A 167 -30.32 -2.68 -3.97
CA LYS A 167 -31.46 -3.11 -4.82
C LYS A 167 -32.65 -2.15 -4.86
N ASP A 168 -32.75 -1.27 -3.86
CA ASP A 168 -33.82 -0.27 -3.79
C ASP A 168 -33.55 0.93 -4.74
N ILE A 169 -32.33 1.02 -5.28
CA ILE A 169 -31.92 1.98 -6.31
C ILE A 169 -32.39 1.46 -7.67
N LYS A 170 -33.27 2.22 -8.33
CA LYS A 170 -33.90 1.82 -9.59
C LYS A 170 -33.42 2.70 -10.73
N TRP A 171 -33.03 2.09 -11.84
CA TRP A 171 -32.74 2.81 -13.06
C TRP A 171 -34.00 3.46 -13.63
N VAL A 172 -33.88 4.71 -14.07
CA VAL A 172 -34.95 5.48 -14.70
C VAL A 172 -34.45 5.97 -16.07
N PRO A 173 -35.00 5.46 -17.19
CA PRO A 173 -34.52 5.82 -18.51
C PRO A 173 -34.67 7.31 -18.80
N ILE A 174 -33.75 7.82 -19.64
CA ILE A 174 -33.76 9.18 -20.18
C ILE A 174 -33.81 9.11 -21.71
N GLY A 175 -34.61 9.96 -22.34
CA GLY A 175 -34.68 10.05 -23.80
C GLY A 175 -34.96 8.70 -24.46
N ARG A 176 -34.08 8.27 -25.36
CA ARG A 176 -34.23 7.01 -26.12
C ARG A 176 -33.67 5.78 -25.41
N GLN A 177 -33.12 5.92 -24.19
CA GLN A 177 -32.54 4.78 -23.47
C GLN A 177 -33.53 3.64 -23.22
N ALA A 178 -34.82 3.94 -23.04
CA ALA A 178 -35.85 2.92 -22.88
C ALA A 178 -36.00 2.03 -24.13
N GLU A 179 -35.80 2.60 -25.32
CA GLU A 179 -35.88 1.88 -26.60
C GLU A 179 -34.57 1.16 -26.92
N LEU A 180 -33.43 1.78 -26.60
CA LEU A 180 -32.10 1.21 -26.82
C LEU A 180 -31.78 0.06 -25.86
N TYR A 181 -32.28 0.12 -24.63
CA TYR A 181 -32.03 -0.84 -23.56
C TYR A 181 -33.35 -1.42 -23.01
N PRO A 182 -34.03 -2.30 -23.77
CA PRO A 182 -35.32 -2.88 -23.37
C PRO A 182 -35.22 -3.75 -22.11
N GLN A 183 -34.03 -4.29 -21.79
CA GLN A 183 -33.72 -4.99 -20.55
C GLN A 183 -32.91 -4.11 -19.57
N GLY A 184 -33.03 -2.79 -19.67
CA GLY A 184 -32.14 -1.85 -18.97
C GLY A 184 -32.18 -1.94 -17.45
N THR A 185 -33.25 -2.47 -16.83
CA THR A 185 -33.26 -2.73 -15.37
C THR A 185 -32.24 -3.77 -14.93
N GLU A 186 -31.95 -4.76 -15.77
CA GLU A 186 -30.94 -5.79 -15.49
C GLU A 186 -29.55 -5.31 -15.93
N GLN A 187 -29.47 -4.73 -17.14
CA GLN A 187 -28.21 -4.30 -17.75
C GLN A 187 -27.61 -3.04 -17.10
N LEU A 188 -28.44 -2.09 -16.69
CA LEU A 188 -28.02 -0.79 -16.18
C LEU A 188 -28.28 -0.64 -14.67
N GLY A 189 -28.72 -1.70 -13.98
CA GLY A 189 -28.94 -1.70 -12.54
C GLY A 189 -27.65 -1.67 -11.71
N VAL A 190 -27.79 -1.77 -10.39
CA VAL A 190 -26.67 -1.92 -9.45
C VAL A 190 -25.99 -3.29 -9.61
N LEU A 191 -24.68 -3.37 -9.42
CA LEU A 191 -23.93 -4.63 -9.53
C LEU A 191 -24.22 -5.57 -8.36
N GLU A 192 -24.25 -5.04 -7.14
CA GLU A 192 -24.63 -5.78 -5.93
C GLU A 192 -25.98 -5.32 -5.39
N ASN A 193 -26.80 -6.27 -4.95
CA ASN A 193 -28.18 -6.01 -4.53
C ASN A 193 -28.34 -5.82 -3.01
N ASP A 194 -27.33 -6.18 -2.22
CA ASP A 194 -27.39 -6.31 -0.76
C ASP A 194 -26.45 -5.33 -0.01
N ILE A 195 -25.87 -4.35 -0.71
CA ILE A 195 -25.09 -3.28 -0.07
C ILE A 195 -26.03 -2.43 0.78
N LEU A 196 -25.77 -2.37 2.09
CA LEU A 196 -26.54 -1.54 3.00
C LEU A 196 -26.20 -0.06 2.81
N VAL A 197 -27.19 0.73 2.39
CA VAL A 197 -27.05 2.18 2.17
C VAL A 197 -27.31 2.93 3.47
N CYS A 198 -28.49 2.71 4.08
CA CYS A 198 -28.95 3.43 5.26
C CYS A 198 -29.86 2.54 6.13
N LYS A 199 -30.00 2.87 7.42
CA LYS A 199 -31.00 2.29 8.32
C LYS A 199 -31.98 3.37 8.77
N MET A 200 -33.26 3.05 8.72
CA MET A 200 -34.36 3.96 9.02
C MET A 200 -35.26 3.44 10.15
N ARG A 201 -36.10 4.33 10.67
CA ARG A 201 -37.19 4.03 11.62
C ARG A 201 -38.52 4.54 11.07
N PRO A 202 -39.66 4.00 11.55
CA PRO A 202 -40.97 4.38 11.05
C PRO A 202 -41.19 5.90 11.10
N GLY A 203 -41.67 6.46 9.99
CA GLY A 203 -41.85 7.91 9.81
C GLY A 203 -40.69 8.60 9.10
N GLN A 204 -39.56 7.91 8.90
CA GLN A 204 -38.46 8.40 8.07
C GLN A 204 -38.61 7.94 6.62
N GLU A 205 -38.17 8.78 5.70
CA GLU A 205 -38.16 8.56 4.27
C GLU A 205 -36.94 9.18 3.59
N ILE A 206 -36.56 8.57 2.48
CA ILE A 206 -35.53 9.03 1.57
C ILE A 206 -36.13 9.06 0.16
N HIS A 207 -36.02 10.20 -0.51
CA HIS A 207 -36.31 10.37 -1.93
C HIS A 207 -35.16 11.15 -2.59
N ALA A 208 -34.43 10.49 -3.48
CA ALA A 208 -33.31 11.07 -4.21
C ALA A 208 -33.24 10.58 -5.65
N PHE A 209 -32.79 11.45 -6.55
CA PHE A 209 -32.36 11.11 -7.90
C PHE A 209 -30.84 11.14 -7.99
N MET A 210 -30.26 10.25 -8.80
CA MET A 210 -28.81 10.14 -8.97
C MET A 210 -28.48 10.15 -10.44
N HIS A 211 -27.42 10.87 -10.82
CA HIS A 211 -26.84 10.84 -12.16
C HIS A 211 -25.49 10.13 -12.10
N ALA A 212 -25.36 9.08 -12.89
CA ALA A 212 -24.11 8.37 -13.11
C ALA A 212 -23.52 8.74 -14.46
N VAL A 213 -22.21 8.95 -14.46
CA VAL A 213 -21.44 9.37 -15.63
C VAL A 213 -20.22 8.48 -15.78
N LYS A 214 -19.61 8.54 -16.96
CA LYS A 214 -18.35 7.88 -17.26
C LYS A 214 -17.17 8.64 -16.66
N GLY A 215 -16.32 7.94 -15.92
CA GLY A 215 -15.10 8.50 -15.31
C GLY A 215 -13.97 7.48 -15.20
N ILE A 216 -12.80 7.93 -14.73
CA ILE A 216 -11.60 7.10 -14.57
C ILE A 216 -11.13 7.08 -13.12
N GLY A 217 -10.53 5.96 -12.68
CA GLY A 217 -10.08 5.76 -11.29
C GLY A 217 -9.04 6.79 -10.81
N LYS A 218 -8.28 7.39 -11.74
CA LYS A 218 -7.31 8.47 -11.47
C LYS A 218 -7.98 9.74 -10.93
N ASP A 219 -9.20 10.03 -11.37
CA ASP A 219 -9.97 11.19 -10.92
C ASP A 219 -10.57 10.92 -9.53
N HIS A 220 -11.27 9.78 -9.39
CA HIS A 220 -11.80 9.35 -8.11
C HIS A 220 -11.83 7.81 -8.03
N ALA A 221 -11.50 7.26 -6.85
CA ALA A 221 -11.40 5.81 -6.64
C ALA A 221 -12.72 5.04 -6.92
N LYS A 222 -13.87 5.72 -6.83
CA LYS A 222 -15.19 5.14 -7.19
C LYS A 222 -15.29 4.66 -8.64
N PHE A 223 -14.43 5.17 -9.51
CA PHE A 223 -14.37 4.76 -10.91
C PHE A 223 -13.40 3.60 -11.16
N SER A 224 -12.71 3.09 -10.15
CA SER A 224 -11.86 1.91 -10.31
C SER A 224 -12.72 0.69 -10.65
N PRO A 225 -12.51 0.03 -11.82
CA PRO A 225 -13.25 -1.18 -12.17
C PRO A 225 -12.81 -2.39 -11.36
N VAL A 226 -11.65 -2.30 -10.72
CA VAL A 226 -11.04 -3.38 -9.94
C VAL A 226 -11.15 -3.07 -8.45
N ALA A 227 -11.54 -4.06 -7.66
CA ALA A 227 -11.36 -4.05 -6.21
C ALA A 227 -9.87 -3.94 -5.87
N THR A 228 -9.05 -4.84 -6.40
CA THR A 228 -7.60 -4.65 -6.49
C THR A 228 -7.02 -5.37 -7.71
N ALA A 229 -5.84 -4.93 -8.14
CA ALA A 229 -5.05 -5.57 -9.17
C ALA A 229 -3.60 -5.50 -8.73
N SER A 230 -2.98 -6.65 -8.52
CA SER A 230 -1.61 -6.76 -8.07
C SER A 230 -0.85 -7.77 -8.93
N TYR A 231 0.42 -7.96 -8.63
CA TYR A 231 1.18 -9.06 -9.19
C TYR A 231 2.23 -9.48 -8.18
N ARG A 232 2.58 -10.77 -8.22
CA ARG A 232 3.72 -11.32 -7.50
C ARG A 232 4.56 -12.10 -8.48
N LEU A 233 5.87 -12.05 -8.31
CA LEU A 233 6.76 -12.92 -9.05
C LEU A 233 6.66 -14.34 -8.47
N LEU A 234 6.70 -15.35 -9.33
CA LEU A 234 6.59 -16.75 -8.94
C LEU A 234 7.80 -17.15 -8.09
N PRO A 235 7.59 -17.60 -6.85
CA PRO A 235 8.67 -18.16 -6.06
C PRO A 235 9.21 -19.45 -6.71
N ASP A 236 10.53 -19.57 -6.77
CA ASP A 236 11.27 -20.78 -7.09
C ASP A 236 12.16 -21.09 -5.89
N ILE A 237 11.82 -22.20 -5.23
CA ILE A 237 12.46 -22.65 -3.99
C ILE A 237 13.37 -23.82 -4.38
N GLN A 238 14.66 -23.71 -4.04
CA GLN A 238 15.64 -24.75 -4.33
C GLN A 238 16.31 -25.26 -3.06
N LEU A 239 16.23 -26.58 -2.85
CA LEU A 239 16.96 -27.28 -1.80
C LEU A 239 18.33 -27.67 -2.36
N ILE A 240 19.42 -27.04 -1.90
CA ILE A 240 20.78 -27.39 -2.37
C ILE A 240 21.16 -28.79 -1.86
N LYS A 241 20.76 -29.09 -0.62
CA LYS A 241 21.13 -30.31 0.09
C LYS A 241 19.86 -31.07 0.48
N PRO A 242 19.90 -32.42 0.50
CA PRO A 242 18.78 -33.21 0.96
C PRO A 242 18.52 -32.92 2.45
N VAL A 243 17.29 -32.53 2.77
CA VAL A 243 16.85 -32.26 4.15
C VAL A 243 16.01 -33.43 4.62
N ARG A 244 16.45 -34.09 5.71
CA ARG A 244 15.88 -35.34 6.20
C ARG A 244 15.49 -35.32 7.67
N GLY A 245 14.69 -36.30 8.07
CA GLY A 245 14.29 -36.51 9.46
C GLY A 245 13.50 -35.34 10.04
N GLU A 246 13.76 -34.97 11.29
CA GLU A 246 13.08 -33.87 11.97
C GLU A 246 13.28 -32.51 11.29
N MET A 247 14.42 -32.31 10.61
CA MET A 247 14.66 -31.09 9.84
C MET A 247 13.70 -30.97 8.66
N ALA A 248 13.24 -32.08 8.07
CA ALA A 248 12.28 -32.07 6.97
C ALA A 248 10.90 -31.60 7.43
N ASP A 249 10.47 -32.01 8.63
CA ASP A 249 9.21 -31.56 9.24
C ASP A 249 9.28 -30.08 9.61
N ARG A 250 10.41 -29.65 10.19
CA ARG A 250 10.65 -28.24 10.54
C ARG A 250 10.66 -27.36 9.30
N LEU A 251 11.36 -27.79 8.25
CA LEU A 251 11.39 -27.13 6.94
C LEU A 251 9.97 -26.96 6.38
N LYS A 252 9.15 -28.01 6.43
CA LYS A 252 7.76 -27.95 5.98
C LYS A 252 6.95 -26.90 6.76
N ASN A 253 7.15 -26.80 8.07
CA ASN A 253 6.46 -25.81 8.92
C ASN A 253 6.93 -24.37 8.70
N CYS A 254 8.07 -24.16 8.04
CA CYS A 254 8.56 -22.81 7.70
C CYS A 254 7.80 -22.18 6.53
N PHE A 255 7.13 -22.98 5.69
CA PHE A 255 6.46 -22.54 4.47
C PHE A 255 4.94 -22.66 4.55
N SER A 256 4.25 -22.01 3.61
CA SER A 256 2.80 -22.18 3.45
C SER A 256 2.43 -23.64 3.23
N ILE A 257 1.23 -24.01 3.70
CA ILE A 257 0.69 -25.36 3.55
C ILE A 257 0.65 -25.73 2.06
N GLY A 258 1.22 -26.88 1.71
CA GLY A 258 1.25 -27.39 0.34
C GLY A 258 2.46 -26.97 -0.50
N VAL A 259 3.35 -26.13 0.03
CA VAL A 259 4.60 -25.72 -0.65
C VAL A 259 5.66 -26.81 -0.58
N ILE A 260 5.95 -27.31 0.63
CA ILE A 260 6.88 -28.41 0.87
C ILE A 260 6.09 -29.65 1.28
N GLU A 261 6.44 -30.80 0.70
CA GLU A 261 5.99 -32.11 1.14
C GLU A 261 7.14 -32.92 1.73
N VAL A 262 6.83 -33.83 2.64
CA VAL A 262 7.78 -34.77 3.22
C VAL A 262 7.43 -36.14 2.70
N ILE A 263 8.36 -36.78 2.00
CA ILE A 263 8.21 -38.10 1.40
C ILE A 263 8.92 -39.11 2.30
N GLU A 264 8.21 -40.18 2.67
CA GLU A 264 8.78 -41.32 3.38
C GLU A 264 9.26 -42.37 2.38
N HIS A 265 10.57 -42.60 2.31
CA HIS A 265 11.13 -43.65 1.45
C HIS A 265 11.02 -45.04 2.06
N LYS A 266 10.97 -45.15 3.39
CA LYS A 266 10.79 -46.41 4.13
C LYS A 266 9.80 -46.23 5.28
N PRO A 267 8.67 -46.94 5.31
CA PRO A 267 7.70 -46.83 6.40
C PRO A 267 8.34 -47.16 7.75
N GLY A 268 8.26 -46.24 8.71
CA GLY A 268 8.73 -46.44 10.09
C GLY A 268 10.21 -46.13 10.36
N ASP A 269 10.97 -45.66 9.37
CA ASP A 269 12.34 -45.16 9.56
C ASP A 269 12.33 -43.62 9.59
N PRO A 270 12.56 -42.97 10.75
CA PRO A 270 12.51 -41.51 10.89
C PRO A 270 13.48 -40.78 9.95
N ASP A 271 14.63 -41.38 9.63
CA ASP A 271 15.67 -40.80 8.78
C ASP A 271 15.39 -40.97 7.28
N SER A 272 14.39 -41.77 6.93
CA SER A 272 13.94 -41.96 5.55
C SER A 272 12.99 -40.86 5.05
N ARG A 273 12.57 -39.96 5.95
CA ARG A 273 11.74 -38.79 5.64
C ARG A 273 12.58 -37.73 4.96
N GLU A 274 12.21 -37.32 3.75
CA GLU A 274 12.93 -36.34 2.95
C GLU A 274 11.98 -35.25 2.45
N ALA A 275 12.34 -33.98 2.63
CA ALA A 275 11.54 -32.87 2.14
C ALA A 275 11.77 -32.60 0.66
N ARG A 276 10.69 -32.26 -0.05
CA ARG A 276 10.71 -31.83 -1.45
C ARG A 276 9.78 -30.66 -1.68
N VAL A 277 10.13 -29.82 -2.66
CA VAL A 277 9.28 -28.72 -3.10
C VAL A 277 8.16 -29.30 -3.96
N LYS A 278 6.93 -29.17 -3.48
CA LYS A 278 5.72 -29.63 -4.16
C LYS A 278 5.20 -28.58 -5.13
N ASN A 279 4.93 -27.37 -4.61
CA ASN A 279 4.45 -26.27 -5.43
C ASN A 279 4.81 -24.91 -4.79
N ALA A 280 5.82 -24.25 -5.37
CA ALA A 280 6.30 -22.97 -4.86
C ALA A 280 5.34 -21.79 -5.11
N ARG A 281 4.33 -21.93 -5.98
CA ARG A 281 3.32 -20.87 -6.24
C ARG A 281 2.58 -20.42 -4.98
N TYR A 282 2.32 -21.35 -4.07
CA TYR A 282 1.53 -21.09 -2.86
C TYR A 282 2.35 -20.49 -1.71
N ASP A 283 3.65 -20.29 -1.93
CA ASP A 283 4.48 -19.66 -0.91
C ASP A 283 4.22 -18.16 -0.83
N SER A 284 4.07 -17.67 0.40
CA SER A 284 3.92 -16.24 0.69
C SER A 284 5.27 -15.54 0.89
N CYS A 285 6.38 -16.28 0.77
CA CYS A 285 7.74 -15.82 1.01
C CYS A 285 7.91 -15.19 2.41
N SER A 286 7.38 -15.86 3.45
CA SER A 286 7.40 -15.41 4.84
C SER A 286 8.80 -15.24 5.45
N ARG A 287 9.82 -15.89 4.86
CA ARG A 287 11.21 -15.91 5.33
C ARG A 287 11.41 -16.55 6.71
N ASN A 288 10.41 -17.25 7.26
CA ASN A 288 10.50 -17.95 8.55
C ASN A 288 11.66 -18.94 8.62
N VAL A 289 12.05 -19.46 7.47
CA VAL A 289 13.22 -20.31 7.30
C VAL A 289 14.49 -19.75 7.95
N PHE A 290 14.72 -18.43 7.86
CA PHE A 290 15.91 -17.79 8.42
C PHE A 290 15.84 -17.65 9.95
N GLN A 291 14.79 -18.12 10.62
CA GLN A 291 14.76 -18.18 12.08
C GLN A 291 15.47 -19.43 12.63
N HIS A 292 15.73 -20.42 11.79
CA HIS A 292 16.27 -21.71 12.18
C HIS A 292 17.73 -21.85 11.68
N GLU A 293 18.72 -21.84 12.57
CA GLU A 293 20.15 -21.85 12.18
C GLU A 293 20.61 -23.13 11.49
N ASP A 294 20.11 -24.29 11.93
CA ASP A 294 20.30 -25.59 11.27
C ASP A 294 19.78 -25.59 9.83
N LEU A 295 18.81 -24.68 9.61
CA LEU A 295 18.17 -24.37 8.37
C LEU A 295 18.66 -23.02 7.79
N LYS A 296 19.92 -22.59 7.96
CA LYS A 296 20.48 -21.41 7.23
C LYS A 296 21.48 -21.78 6.12
N GLY A 297 22.03 -23.00 6.13
CA GLY A 297 23.10 -23.45 5.21
C GLY A 297 22.73 -24.56 4.21
N LEU A 298 21.44 -24.86 4.06
CA LEU A 298 20.88 -25.93 3.21
C LEU A 298 20.23 -25.38 1.91
N TRP A 299 20.28 -24.05 1.71
CA TRP A 299 19.57 -23.24 0.70
C TRP A 299 20.52 -22.24 0.07
N LEU A 300 20.38 -22.09 -1.24
CA LEU A 300 20.87 -20.94 -1.99
C LEU A 300 19.77 -20.71 -3.00
N ASN A 301 19.19 -19.53 -2.86
CA ASN A 301 18.35 -18.85 -3.82
C ASN A 301 16.86 -19.23 -3.72
N PHE A 302 16.17 -18.54 -2.83
CA PHE A 302 14.80 -18.12 -3.12
C PHE A 302 14.85 -17.26 -4.36
N THR A 303 14.30 -17.75 -5.46
CA THR A 303 14.34 -16.99 -6.69
C THR A 303 12.98 -16.70 -7.20
N GLN A 304 12.65 -15.43 -7.39
CA GLN A 304 11.41 -15.08 -8.04
C GLN A 304 11.60 -15.17 -9.56
N GLU A 305 11.02 -16.18 -10.22
CA GLU A 305 10.92 -16.24 -11.68
C GLU A 305 9.88 -15.23 -12.16
N LYS A 306 10.12 -14.62 -13.34
CA LYS A 306 9.15 -13.74 -14.01
C LYS A 306 7.94 -14.56 -14.48
N SER A 307 7.02 -14.83 -13.57
CA SER A 307 5.71 -15.35 -13.89
C SER A 307 4.73 -14.98 -12.78
N GLY A 308 3.53 -14.57 -13.18
CA GLY A 308 2.42 -14.24 -12.29
C GLY A 308 2.03 -12.77 -12.32
N ILE A 309 0.80 -12.50 -12.79
CA ILE A 309 0.02 -11.36 -12.34
C ILE A 309 -1.14 -11.93 -11.53
N GLU A 310 -1.16 -11.69 -10.23
CA GLU A 310 -2.33 -11.94 -9.40
C GLU A 310 -3.26 -10.73 -9.43
N ALA A 311 -4.21 -10.71 -10.36
CA ALA A 311 -5.36 -9.84 -10.21
C ALA A 311 -6.29 -10.46 -9.15
N GLN A 312 -6.03 -10.19 -7.87
CA GLN A 312 -7.01 -10.49 -6.82
C GLN A 312 -8.07 -9.39 -6.82
N LEU A 313 -9.31 -9.71 -7.17
CA LEU A 313 -10.46 -8.83 -6.95
C LEU A 313 -11.15 -9.30 -5.68
N GLN A 314 -10.65 -8.89 -4.50
CA GLN A 314 -11.22 -9.36 -3.23
C GLN A 314 -12.61 -8.77 -2.99
N ASP A 315 -13.62 -9.63 -2.94
CA ASP A 315 -14.88 -9.35 -2.26
C ASP A 315 -14.67 -9.47 -0.74
N ASN A 316 -15.13 -8.46 -0.01
CA ASN A 316 -15.16 -8.43 1.46
C ASN A 316 -16.19 -9.46 1.95
N GLN A 317 -15.78 -10.71 2.18
CA GLN A 317 -16.54 -11.61 3.04
C GLN A 317 -16.12 -11.43 4.50
N LEU A 318 -17.11 -11.04 5.31
CA LEU A 318 -17.06 -11.05 6.76
C LEU A 318 -16.62 -12.42 7.29
N VAL A 319 -15.36 -12.55 7.69
CA VAL A 319 -14.93 -13.63 8.57
C VAL A 319 -15.31 -13.24 9.99
N THR A 320 -16.32 -13.91 10.53
CA THR A 320 -16.57 -13.97 11.97
C THR A 320 -15.37 -14.62 12.65
N LEU A 321 -14.41 -13.81 13.10
CA LEU A 321 -13.34 -14.25 13.99
C LEU A 321 -13.86 -14.26 15.43
N SER A 322 -14.40 -15.40 15.83
CA SER A 322 -14.32 -15.80 17.24
C SER A 322 -12.91 -16.31 17.49
N GLN A 323 -12.08 -15.47 18.11
CA GLN A 323 -11.17 -15.80 19.22
C GLN A 323 -10.14 -14.69 19.37
N ARG A 324 -10.07 -14.16 20.59
CA ARG A 324 -8.97 -13.34 21.09
C ARG A 324 -7.69 -14.19 20.95
N ASP A 325 -6.68 -13.65 20.27
CA ASP A 325 -5.31 -13.57 20.78
C ASP A 325 -4.43 -12.69 19.86
N GLU A 326 -3.81 -11.70 20.50
CA GLU A 326 -2.65 -10.85 20.11
C GLU A 326 -2.54 -10.29 18.67
N TRP A 327 -3.20 -9.14 18.45
CA TRP A 327 -2.91 -8.23 17.33
C TRP A 327 -1.52 -7.61 17.52
N SER A 328 -0.54 -7.99 16.71
CA SER A 328 0.76 -7.33 16.68
C SER A 328 0.58 -5.82 16.51
N LYS A 329 1.10 -5.01 17.44
CA LYS A 329 1.00 -3.55 17.44
C LYS A 329 1.42 -2.99 16.07
N GLN A 330 0.46 -2.61 15.23
CA GLN A 330 0.71 -1.93 13.96
C GLN A 330 1.50 -0.65 14.27
N LYS A 331 2.72 -0.51 13.72
CA LYS A 331 3.51 0.72 13.82
C LYS A 331 3.63 1.37 12.45
N VAL A 332 3.47 2.68 12.38
CA VAL A 332 3.68 3.48 11.15
C VAL A 332 5.15 3.83 11.03
N HIS A 333 5.73 3.57 9.87
CA HIS A 333 7.11 3.91 9.57
C HIS A 333 7.20 5.34 8.99
N ILE A 334 7.98 6.20 9.63
CA ILE A 334 8.20 7.60 9.25
C ILE A 334 9.68 7.78 8.92
N ALA A 335 10.01 7.87 7.63
CA ALA A 335 11.36 8.22 7.20
C ALA A 335 11.44 9.71 6.86
N VAL A 336 12.39 10.43 7.45
CA VAL A 336 12.53 11.87 7.29
C VAL A 336 13.86 12.18 6.61
N TYR A 337 13.79 12.69 5.39
CA TYR A 337 14.93 13.18 4.61
C TYR A 337 15.09 14.66 4.89
N TYR A 338 16.19 15.04 5.53
CA TYR A 338 16.38 16.40 6.05
C TYR A 338 17.83 16.86 5.92
N GLU A 339 18.04 18.17 6.11
CA GLU A 339 19.36 18.78 6.15
C GLU A 339 19.52 19.61 7.43
N ALA A 340 20.69 19.50 8.07
CA ALA A 340 20.89 19.93 9.44
C ALA A 340 20.90 21.46 9.64
N LEU A 341 21.12 22.24 8.58
CA LEU A 341 21.17 23.71 8.63
C LEU A 341 19.92 24.40 8.07
N CYS A 342 18.90 23.64 7.65
CA CYS A 342 17.71 24.19 7.00
C CYS A 342 16.64 24.66 7.96
N PRO A 343 16.08 25.86 7.76
CA PRO A 343 15.02 26.38 8.61
C PRO A 343 13.74 25.53 8.56
N ASP A 344 13.39 24.96 7.40
CA ASP A 344 12.19 24.13 7.24
C ASP A 344 12.36 22.77 7.91
N SER A 345 13.54 22.14 7.77
CA SER A 345 13.89 20.90 8.48
C SER A 345 13.81 21.12 10.00
N ARG A 346 14.43 22.19 10.50
CA ARG A 346 14.35 22.57 11.91
C ARG A 346 12.90 22.78 12.36
N SER A 347 12.11 23.51 11.59
CA SER A 347 10.70 23.78 11.91
C SER A 347 9.89 22.48 11.99
N PHE A 348 10.09 21.57 11.04
CA PHE A 348 9.41 20.27 11.01
C PHE A 348 9.76 19.41 12.23
N PHE A 349 11.06 19.28 12.58
CA PHE A 349 11.47 18.50 13.76
C PHE A 349 10.84 19.03 15.05
N ILE A 350 10.89 20.35 15.27
CA ILE A 350 10.43 20.96 16.52
C ILE A 350 8.91 21.01 16.63
N LYS A 351 8.21 21.29 15.52
CA LYS A 351 6.77 21.57 15.54
C LYS A 351 5.89 20.37 15.15
N GLN A 352 6.44 19.41 14.40
CA GLN A 352 5.67 18.28 13.86
C GLN A 352 6.20 16.95 14.38
N LEU A 353 7.46 16.60 14.09
CA LEU A 353 8.00 15.26 14.35
C LEU A 353 8.10 14.93 15.85
N LEU A 354 8.79 15.77 16.63
CA LEU A 354 9.00 15.52 18.05
C LEU A 354 7.67 15.50 18.85
N PRO A 355 6.74 16.46 18.68
CA PRO A 355 5.44 16.41 19.35
C PRO A 355 4.59 15.20 18.95
N THR A 356 4.65 14.78 17.67
CA THR A 356 3.94 13.57 17.21
C THR A 356 4.50 12.32 17.88
N TYR A 357 5.83 12.20 17.93
CA TYR A 357 6.47 11.07 18.61
C TYR A 357 6.10 10.99 20.08
N HIS A 358 6.10 12.10 20.83
CA HIS A 358 5.69 12.09 22.24
C HIS A 358 4.24 11.62 22.46
N LYS A 359 3.35 11.87 21.50
CA LYS A 359 1.94 11.45 21.62
C LYS A 359 1.71 9.97 21.31
N ILE A 360 2.45 9.40 20.36
CA ILE A 360 2.18 8.05 19.83
C ILE A 360 3.47 7.21 19.63
N GLN A 361 4.47 7.37 20.50
CA GLN A 361 5.78 6.70 20.42
C GLN A 361 5.70 5.17 20.27
N ASP A 362 4.73 4.53 20.91
CA ASP A 362 4.56 3.07 20.87
C ASP A 362 4.01 2.58 19.52
N ASN A 363 3.50 3.50 18.70
CA ASN A 363 2.82 3.23 17.44
C ASN A 363 3.61 3.71 16.22
N ILE A 364 4.81 4.28 16.38
CA ILE A 364 5.60 4.76 15.25
C ILE A 364 7.05 4.28 15.30
N GLN A 365 7.62 4.06 14.12
CA GLN A 365 9.04 3.78 13.91
C GLN A 365 9.64 4.91 13.08
N ILE A 366 10.71 5.52 13.55
CA ILE A 366 11.33 6.67 12.90
C ILE A 366 12.65 6.26 12.25
N GLU A 367 12.84 6.70 11.02
CA GLU A 367 14.11 6.66 10.30
C GLU A 367 14.53 8.10 9.94
N LEU A 368 15.76 8.47 10.26
CA LEU A 368 16.28 9.83 10.05
C LEU A 368 17.41 9.79 9.01
N ILE A 369 17.30 10.60 7.97
CA ILE A 369 18.25 10.65 6.85
C ILE A 369 18.84 12.06 6.73
N PRO A 370 19.95 12.36 7.43
CA PRO A 370 20.61 13.67 7.42
C PRO A 370 21.59 13.78 6.24
N TYR A 371 21.07 14.09 5.06
CA TYR A 371 21.91 14.32 3.87
C TYR A 371 21.49 15.56 3.08
N GLY A 372 20.19 15.86 3.06
CA GLY A 372 19.66 17.02 2.37
C GLY A 372 19.73 16.90 0.86
N LYS A 373 20.13 17.99 0.21
CA LYS A 373 20.41 18.05 -1.23
C LYS A 373 21.90 18.10 -1.53
N ALA A 374 22.72 17.48 -0.68
CA ALA A 374 24.16 17.45 -0.90
C ALA A 374 24.53 16.63 -2.15
N THR A 375 25.74 16.83 -2.65
CA THR A 375 26.35 15.98 -3.68
C THR A 375 27.54 15.25 -3.08
N THR A 376 27.59 13.93 -3.25
CA THR A 376 28.72 13.08 -2.85
C THR A 376 29.67 12.90 -4.02
N VAL A 377 30.97 13.11 -3.78
CA VAL A 377 32.05 12.83 -4.73
C VAL A 377 32.96 11.77 -4.12
N ASN A 378 33.20 10.67 -4.84
CA ASN A 378 34.16 9.64 -4.43
C ASN A 378 35.55 9.99 -4.97
N THR A 379 36.52 10.13 -4.07
CA THR A 379 37.91 10.48 -4.37
C THR A 379 38.84 9.35 -3.93
N GLU A 380 40.09 9.35 -4.40
CA GLU A 380 41.12 8.38 -3.96
C GLU A 380 41.37 8.42 -2.43
N SER A 381 41.03 9.55 -1.77
CA SER A 381 41.15 9.75 -0.33
C SER A 381 39.83 9.57 0.46
N GLY A 382 38.79 8.99 -0.16
CA GLY A 382 37.47 8.78 0.45
C GLY A 382 36.38 9.70 -0.10
N TYR A 383 35.36 10.00 0.70
CA TYR A 383 34.21 10.81 0.26
C TYR A 383 34.36 12.32 0.55
N GLU A 384 33.99 13.13 -0.43
CA GLU A 384 33.79 14.58 -0.30
C GLU A 384 32.33 14.96 -0.55
N PHE A 385 31.87 16.03 0.13
CA PHE A 385 30.47 16.45 0.09
C PHE A 385 30.34 17.94 -0.24
N MET A 386 29.42 18.26 -1.14
CA MET A 386 29.00 19.63 -1.44
C MET A 386 27.56 19.83 -0.95
N CYS A 387 27.37 20.53 0.16
CA CYS A 387 26.06 20.78 0.77
C CYS A 387 25.51 22.18 0.43
N GLN A 388 24.18 22.34 0.49
CA GLN A 388 23.49 23.54 0.02
C GLN A 388 23.88 24.81 0.80
N HIS A 389 24.08 24.69 2.12
CA HIS A 389 24.51 25.78 3.00
C HIS A 389 26.00 25.68 3.37
N GLY A 390 26.79 25.02 2.52
CA GLY A 390 28.24 24.97 2.63
C GLY A 390 28.79 23.99 3.68
N PRO A 391 30.09 24.11 4.03
CA PRO A 391 30.80 23.08 4.79
C PRO A 391 30.28 22.86 6.22
N ILE A 392 29.66 23.87 6.83
CA ILE A 392 29.08 23.75 8.18
C ILE A 392 27.89 22.79 8.17
N GLU A 393 27.05 22.85 7.13
CA GLU A 393 25.94 21.91 6.96
C GLU A 393 26.47 20.49 6.77
N CYS A 394 27.49 20.29 5.91
CA CYS A 394 28.08 18.96 5.73
C CYS A 394 28.62 18.40 7.06
N LYS A 395 29.33 19.21 7.85
CA LYS A 395 29.79 18.80 9.19
C LYS A 395 28.63 18.42 10.10
N ALA A 396 27.56 19.21 10.11
CA ALA A 396 26.37 18.92 10.91
C ALA A 396 25.66 17.64 10.44
N ASN A 397 25.52 17.42 9.13
CA ASN A 397 24.93 16.20 8.55
C ASN A 397 25.75 14.96 8.95
N ILE A 398 27.10 15.03 8.91
CA ILE A 398 27.97 13.93 9.38
C ILE A 398 27.75 13.66 10.88
N ILE A 399 27.72 14.69 11.73
CA ILE A 399 27.51 14.48 13.16
C ILE A 399 26.12 13.87 13.43
N HIS A 400 25.08 14.33 12.71
CA HIS A 400 23.75 13.73 12.81
C HIS A 400 23.77 12.26 12.37
N ALA A 401 24.44 11.92 11.27
CA ALA A 401 24.61 10.55 10.79
C ALA A 401 25.31 9.66 11.84
N CYS A 402 26.42 10.14 12.42
CA CYS A 402 27.12 9.46 13.51
C CYS A 402 26.25 9.31 14.76
N SER A 403 25.46 10.33 15.09
CA SER A 403 24.58 10.30 16.26
C SER A 403 23.49 9.22 16.11
N ILE A 404 22.94 9.07 14.90
CA ILE A 404 21.96 8.02 14.58
C ILE A 404 22.59 6.62 14.65
N ASP A 405 23.80 6.44 14.12
CA ASP A 405 24.51 5.15 14.15
C ASP A 405 24.89 4.73 15.58
N ILE A 406 25.37 5.66 16.40
CA ILE A 406 25.84 5.39 17.76
C ILE A 406 24.69 5.22 18.75
N LEU A 407 23.68 6.08 18.69
CA LEU A 407 22.54 6.04 19.61
C LEU A 407 21.53 5.02 19.10
N LYS A 408 21.45 3.82 19.70
CA LYS A 408 20.56 2.76 19.18
C LYS A 408 19.07 2.92 19.55
N ASN A 409 18.74 3.78 20.52
CA ASN A 409 17.37 3.98 20.99
C ASN A 409 16.71 5.13 20.21
N SER A 410 15.62 4.85 19.49
CA SER A 410 14.93 5.84 18.64
C SER A 410 14.39 7.07 19.38
N SER A 411 13.99 6.93 20.64
CA SER A 411 13.54 8.06 21.46
C SER A 411 14.71 8.99 21.76
N ILE A 412 15.84 8.41 22.19
CA ILE A 412 17.08 9.16 22.45
C ILE A 412 17.62 9.77 21.15
N GLN A 413 17.61 9.04 20.04
CA GLN A 413 18.00 9.56 18.72
C GLN A 413 17.19 10.80 18.36
N LEU A 414 15.86 10.72 18.39
CA LEU A 414 15.00 11.82 17.98
C LEU A 414 15.17 13.03 18.89
N GLU A 415 15.22 12.84 20.20
CA GLU A 415 15.42 13.92 21.17
C GLU A 415 16.78 14.61 20.98
N TYR A 416 17.84 13.81 20.75
CA TYR A 416 19.20 14.31 20.56
C TYR A 416 19.33 15.11 19.27
N ILE A 417 18.84 14.56 18.16
CA ILE A 417 18.82 15.25 16.87
C ILE A 417 17.92 16.49 16.93
N SER A 418 16.78 16.43 17.62
CA SER A 418 15.90 17.59 17.82
C SER A 418 16.52 18.67 18.70
N CYS A 419 17.42 18.30 19.62
CA CYS A 419 18.24 19.25 20.36
C CYS A 419 19.24 19.94 19.42
N MET A 420 19.98 19.17 18.61
CA MET A 420 21.01 19.70 17.71
C MET A 420 20.42 20.60 16.61
N ILE A 421 19.35 20.16 15.94
CA ILE A 421 18.77 20.86 14.78
C ILE A 421 18.21 22.25 15.12
N LYS A 422 17.99 22.54 16.42
CA LYS A 422 17.64 23.90 16.87
C LYS A 422 18.70 24.93 16.47
N ASN A 423 19.98 24.55 16.52
CA ASN A 423 21.10 25.40 16.15
C ASN A 423 22.32 24.57 15.77
N ASN A 424 22.62 24.45 14.47
CA ASN A 424 23.80 23.73 13.96
C ASN A 424 24.90 24.66 13.43
N ARG A 425 24.96 25.92 13.87
CA ARG A 425 26.01 26.86 13.40
C ARG A 425 27.41 26.47 13.87
N GLU A 426 27.51 25.82 15.03
CA GLU A 426 28.75 25.28 15.59
C GLU A 426 28.56 23.79 15.94
N PRO A 427 28.54 22.89 14.94
CA PRO A 427 28.04 21.53 15.10
C PRO A 427 28.72 20.72 16.21
N VAL A 428 30.05 20.87 16.36
CA VAL A 428 30.85 20.14 17.37
C VAL A 428 30.52 20.61 18.79
N ASN A 429 30.42 21.92 19.02
CA ASN A 429 30.05 22.48 20.33
C ASN A 429 28.61 22.09 20.70
N ILE A 430 27.70 22.14 19.72
CA ILE A 430 26.28 21.82 19.92
C ILE A 430 26.08 20.33 20.22
N MET A 431 26.82 19.46 19.55
CA MET A 431 26.85 18.02 19.84
C MET A 431 27.18 17.76 21.32
N GLU A 432 28.20 18.42 21.86
CA GLU A 432 28.57 18.30 23.28
C GLU A 432 27.48 18.85 24.22
N ILE A 433 26.94 20.04 23.91
CA ILE A 433 25.87 20.67 24.72
C ILE A 433 24.63 19.77 24.80
N CYS A 434 24.18 19.22 23.67
CA CYS A 434 23.02 18.33 23.61
C CYS A 434 23.29 17.00 24.32
N ALA A 435 24.53 16.48 24.24
CA ALA A 435 24.92 15.26 24.93
C ALA A 435 24.90 15.44 26.45
N LYS A 436 25.46 16.53 26.95
CA LYS A 436 25.40 16.91 28.37
C LYS A 436 23.96 17.05 28.85
N LYS A 437 23.09 17.69 28.07
CA LYS A 437 21.68 17.88 28.43
C LYS A 437 20.92 16.57 28.58
N MET A 438 21.28 15.55 27.80
CA MET A 438 20.60 14.25 27.76
C MET A 438 21.35 13.14 28.50
N ASN A 439 22.46 13.47 29.17
CA ASN A 439 23.34 12.52 29.84
C ASN A 439 23.85 11.40 28.90
N VAL A 440 24.18 11.78 27.67
CA VAL A 440 24.75 10.90 26.63
C VAL A 440 26.26 11.12 26.57
N ASP A 441 27.04 10.05 26.43
CA ASP A 441 28.47 10.17 26.14
C ASP A 441 28.69 10.57 24.67
N TYR A 442 29.26 11.75 24.44
CA TYR A 442 29.50 12.26 23.10
C TYR A 442 30.80 11.72 22.48
N ASN A 443 31.71 11.12 23.26
CA ASN A 443 33.02 10.68 22.76
C ASN A 443 32.91 9.69 21.58
N PRO A 444 32.01 8.69 21.59
CA PRO A 444 31.85 7.80 20.44
C PRO A 444 31.30 8.50 19.18
N ILE A 445 30.44 9.51 19.37
CA ILE A 445 29.90 10.32 18.27
C ILE A 445 31.02 11.19 17.68
N PHE A 446 31.81 11.84 18.53
CA PHE A 446 32.96 12.65 18.11
C PHE A 446 34.00 11.79 17.38
N LYS A 447 34.29 10.59 17.89
CA LYS A 447 35.18 9.63 17.22
C LYS A 447 34.67 9.28 15.83
N CYS A 448 33.39 8.93 15.69
CA CYS A 448 32.77 8.67 14.39
C CYS A 448 32.86 9.86 13.44
N PHE A 449 32.70 11.09 13.94
CA PHE A 449 32.78 12.31 13.13
C PHE A 449 34.18 12.59 12.58
N VAL A 450 35.23 12.31 13.36
CA VAL A 450 36.63 12.55 12.97
C VAL A 450 37.18 11.43 12.08
N GLU A 451 36.73 10.20 12.28
CA GLU A 451 37.13 9.03 11.48
C GLU A 451 36.35 8.94 10.15
N ASP A 452 36.86 8.14 9.20
CA ASP A 452 36.24 7.97 7.88
C ASP A 452 34.81 7.42 7.93
N LYS A 453 34.49 6.70 9.02
CA LYS A 453 33.14 6.15 9.28
C LYS A 453 32.04 7.21 9.14
N GLY A 454 32.25 8.43 9.64
CA GLY A 454 31.25 9.49 9.53
C GLY A 454 30.96 9.89 8.08
N LYS A 455 32.01 9.93 7.24
CA LYS A 455 31.88 10.21 5.81
C LYS A 455 31.21 9.05 5.08
N GLU A 456 31.57 7.80 5.39
CA GLU A 456 30.91 6.61 4.83
C GLU A 456 29.41 6.59 5.13
N LEU A 457 29.02 6.92 6.36
CA LEU A 457 27.62 7.01 6.76
C LEU A 457 26.89 8.11 5.98
N LEU A 458 27.49 9.30 5.82
CA LEU A 458 26.87 10.37 5.05
C LEU A 458 26.74 10.01 3.56
N ALA A 459 27.73 9.35 2.97
CA ALA A 459 27.67 8.85 1.60
C ALA A 459 26.51 7.86 1.41
N LYS A 460 26.34 6.92 2.36
CA LYS A 460 25.21 5.97 2.38
C LYS A 460 23.86 6.69 2.45
N TYR A 461 23.72 7.72 3.29
CA TYR A 461 22.50 8.53 3.33
C TYR A 461 22.27 9.31 2.03
N GLY A 462 23.34 9.67 1.32
CA GLY A 462 23.28 10.22 -0.03
C GLY A 462 22.72 9.25 -1.07
N GLU A 463 23.17 7.99 -1.03
CA GLU A 463 22.62 6.93 -1.88
C GLU A 463 21.13 6.72 -1.59
N LEU A 464 20.73 6.64 -0.33
CA LEU A 464 19.32 6.53 0.08
C LEU A 464 18.49 7.70 -0.45
N THR A 465 18.96 8.94 -0.24
CA THR A 465 18.29 10.16 -0.71
C THR A 465 18.14 10.18 -2.24
N ASN A 466 19.20 9.80 -2.97
CA ASN A 466 19.20 9.81 -4.44
C ASN A 466 18.41 8.66 -5.06
N SER A 467 18.19 7.58 -4.31
CA SER A 467 17.42 6.42 -4.74
C SER A 467 15.89 6.62 -4.69
N LEU A 468 15.42 7.69 -4.03
CA LEU A 468 13.99 7.97 -3.92
C LEU A 468 13.35 8.27 -5.28
N MET A 469 12.13 7.74 -5.46
CA MET A 469 11.28 8.00 -6.61
C MET A 469 9.89 8.48 -6.14
N PRO A 470 9.42 9.67 -6.58
CA PRO A 470 10.13 10.64 -7.42
C PRO A 470 11.35 11.23 -6.69
N ARG A 471 12.35 11.70 -7.46
CA ARG A 471 13.54 12.35 -6.89
C ARG A 471 13.12 13.52 -6.01
N ILE A 472 13.81 13.68 -4.88
CA ILE A 472 13.53 14.75 -3.94
C ILE A 472 13.68 16.12 -4.63
N SER A 473 12.63 16.94 -4.54
CA SER A 473 12.62 18.32 -5.04
C SER A 473 12.73 19.37 -3.94
N PHE A 474 12.49 19.04 -2.67
CA PHE A 474 12.60 19.93 -1.51
C PHE A 474 12.90 19.16 -0.21
N ILE A 475 13.35 19.87 0.82
CA ILE A 475 13.71 19.31 2.13
C ILE A 475 12.97 20.12 3.21
N PRO A 476 12.40 19.50 4.27
CA PRO A 476 12.36 18.06 4.51
C PRO A 476 11.35 17.36 3.59
N THR A 477 11.69 16.14 3.17
CA THR A 477 10.77 15.20 2.52
C THR A 477 10.48 14.06 3.49
N VAL A 478 9.22 13.69 3.66
CA VAL A 478 8.77 12.69 4.63
C VAL A 478 8.15 11.50 3.90
N ILE A 479 8.57 10.29 4.23
CA ILE A 479 7.99 9.07 3.68
C ILE A 479 7.19 8.39 4.79
N LEU A 480 5.90 8.16 4.56
CA LEU A 480 5.01 7.42 5.45
C LEU A 480 4.72 6.05 4.84
N ASP A 481 5.12 4.97 5.52
CA ASP A 481 4.97 3.57 5.07
C ASP A 481 5.41 3.34 3.60
N GLY A 482 6.50 4.00 3.20
CA GLY A 482 7.06 3.91 1.84
C GLY A 482 6.45 4.87 0.81
N SER A 483 5.43 5.67 1.17
CA SER A 483 4.83 6.67 0.28
C SER A 483 5.37 8.08 0.52
N ALA A 484 5.74 8.76 -0.59
CA ALA A 484 6.15 10.16 -0.62
C ALA A 484 4.99 11.14 -0.93
N GLU A 485 3.74 10.67 -0.97
CA GLU A 485 2.59 11.51 -1.34
C GLU A 485 2.20 12.49 -0.21
N ASN A 486 1.29 13.43 -0.50
CA ASN A 486 0.68 14.33 0.49
C ASN A 486 1.65 15.20 1.31
N GLN A 487 2.86 15.48 0.82
CA GLN A 487 3.88 16.26 1.55
C GLN A 487 3.36 17.57 2.14
N ALA A 488 2.54 18.33 1.41
CA ALA A 488 1.97 19.58 1.91
C ALA A 488 1.09 19.39 3.15
N ARG A 489 0.35 18.27 3.22
CA ARG A 489 -0.48 17.92 4.39
C ARG A 489 0.40 17.42 5.53
N ILE A 490 1.37 16.56 5.23
CA ILE A 490 2.31 16.00 6.21
C ILE A 490 3.10 17.11 6.92
N LEU A 491 3.64 18.07 6.17
CA LEU A 491 4.39 19.20 6.74
C LEU A 491 3.52 20.15 7.56
N LYS A 492 2.20 20.18 7.29
CA LYS A 492 1.24 21.01 8.02
C LYS A 492 0.75 20.35 9.32
N ASN A 493 0.45 19.06 9.28
CA ASN A 493 -0.06 18.31 10.43
C ASN A 493 0.33 16.82 10.34
N LEU A 494 1.56 16.51 10.79
CA LEU A 494 2.09 15.15 10.74
C LEU A 494 1.25 14.17 11.57
N LEU A 495 0.83 14.57 12.78
CA LEU A 495 0.04 13.71 13.66
C LEU A 495 -1.24 13.25 12.96
N GLN A 496 -1.98 14.18 12.35
CA GLN A 496 -3.21 13.84 11.64
C GLN A 496 -2.96 12.85 10.50
N GLU A 497 -1.95 13.09 9.66
CA GLU A 497 -1.65 12.19 8.54
C GLU A 497 -1.19 10.81 9.04
N VAL A 498 -0.37 10.74 10.09
CA VAL A 498 0.05 9.46 10.70
C VAL A 498 -1.15 8.72 11.30
N CYS A 499 -2.08 9.43 11.93
CA CYS A 499 -3.27 8.82 12.52
C CYS A 499 -4.19 8.16 11.47
N LEU A 500 -4.20 8.64 10.23
CA LEU A 500 -4.97 8.06 9.13
C LEU A 500 -4.47 6.67 8.70
N HIS A 501 -3.23 6.29 9.06
CA HIS A 501 -2.65 4.99 8.72
C HIS A 501 -3.08 3.86 9.67
N PHE A 502 -3.70 4.17 10.80
CA PHE A 502 -4.15 3.14 11.75
C PHE A 502 -5.59 2.71 11.49
N LYS A 503 -5.82 1.39 11.45
CA LYS A 503 -7.18 0.81 11.43
C LYS A 503 -7.90 0.96 12.78
N ILE A 504 -7.14 0.92 13.86
CA ILE A 504 -7.59 1.17 15.24
C ILE A 504 -6.79 2.36 15.75
N MET A 505 -7.45 3.50 15.96
CA MET A 505 -6.75 4.73 16.33
C MET A 505 -6.10 4.61 17.73
N PRO A 506 -4.79 4.90 17.86
CA PRO A 506 -4.13 5.07 19.14
C PRO A 506 -4.79 6.17 19.99
N GLU A 507 -4.66 6.09 21.31
CA GLU A 507 -5.21 7.11 22.23
C GLU A 507 -4.72 8.53 21.89
N GLY A 508 -3.44 8.68 21.53
CA GLY A 508 -2.86 9.97 21.10
C GLY A 508 -3.36 10.50 19.75
N CYS A 509 -4.16 9.71 19.02
CA CYS A 509 -4.83 10.08 17.76
C CYS A 509 -6.31 10.46 17.93
N ILE A 510 -6.90 10.22 19.11
CA ILE A 510 -8.26 10.64 19.42
C ILE A 510 -8.21 12.13 19.79
N LEU A 511 -8.92 12.96 19.03
CA LEU A 511 -8.96 14.41 19.19
C LEU A 511 -9.71 14.85 20.45
#